data_AF-H6A6A6-F1
#
_entry.id   AF-H6A6A6-F1
#
_cell.length_a   1.000
_cell.length_b   1.000
_cell.length_c   1.000
_cell.angle_alpha   90.00
_cell.angle_beta   90.00
_cell.angle_gamma   90.00
#
_symmetry.space_group_name_H-M   'P 1'
#
loop_
_entity.id
_entity.type
_entity.pdbx_description
1 polymer ?
#
loop_
_entity_poly.entity_id
_entity_poly.type
_entity_poly.pdbx_seq_one_letter_code
_entity_poly.pdbx_strand_id
1 'polypeptide(L)'
;ILQQGEMLIACFPKVKRGNRIILTSRSSKVGLQVKCRSDPLDLQFLTPKKTGSILKRVFGEGRCPSELSYVGHQIVEKCKGLPLTVVFIHHRLTVHTDKG
;
A
#
# COMPACT_ATOMS: atom_id res chain seq x y z
N ILE A 1 17.65 5.11 12.90
CA ILE A 1 16.38 5.56 12.26
C ILE A 1 15.70 6.64 13.10
N LEU A 2 15.40 6.39 14.39
CA LEU A 2 14.74 7.38 15.27
C LEU A 2 15.43 8.76 15.28
N GLN A 3 16.75 8.78 15.46
CA GLN A 3 17.55 10.02 15.50
C GLN A 3 17.67 10.73 14.13
N GLN A 4 17.55 9.99 13.03
CA GLN A 4 17.64 10.59 11.68
C GLN A 4 16.37 11.36 11.31
N GLY A 5 15.20 10.93 11.80
CA GLY A 5 13.93 11.59 11.53
C GLY A 5 13.85 13.01 12.14
N GLU A 6 14.39 13.19 13.34
CA GLU A 6 14.46 14.50 14.00
C GLU A 6 15.43 15.44 13.28
N MET A 7 16.61 14.94 12.89
CA MET A 7 17.59 15.71 12.13
C MET A 7 17.02 16.16 10.78
N LEU A 8 16.28 15.27 10.11
CA LEU A 8 15.64 15.58 8.84
C LEU A 8 14.68 16.77 8.97
N ILE A 9 13.80 16.78 9.98
CA ILE A 9 12.85 17.89 10.21
C ILE A 9 13.58 19.19 10.54
N ALA A 10 14.67 19.12 11.34
CA ALA A 10 15.46 20.30 11.70
C ALA A 10 16.13 20.97 10.48
N CYS A 11 16.48 20.19 9.46
CA CYS A 11 17.06 20.72 8.21
C CYS A 11 16.06 21.46 7.32
N PHE A 12 14.75 21.30 7.53
CA PHE A 12 13.75 21.98 6.72
C PHE A 12 13.22 23.22 7.43
N PRO A 13 13.33 24.40 6.80
CA PRO A 13 12.89 25.64 7.42
C PRO A 13 11.37 25.58 7.63
N LYS A 14 10.90 26.00 8.81
CA LYS A 14 9.48 26.01 9.22
C LYS A 14 8.68 27.12 8.51
N VAL A 15 8.91 27.31 7.22
CA VAL A 15 8.27 28.36 6.41
C VAL A 15 6.81 28.01 6.12
N LYS A 16 6.00 29.04 5.90
CA LYS A 16 4.60 28.95 5.46
C LYS A 16 4.44 28.59 3.98
N ARG A 17 5.54 28.48 3.21
CA ARG A 17 5.48 28.16 1.77
C ARG A 17 5.16 26.68 1.57
N GLY A 18 4.27 26.40 0.62
CA GLY A 18 3.48 25.17 0.46
C GLY A 18 4.21 23.85 0.19
N ASN A 19 5.51 23.76 0.45
CA ASN A 19 6.26 22.51 0.34
C ASN A 19 5.84 21.57 1.49
N ARG A 20 5.54 20.31 1.18
CA ARG A 20 5.14 19.29 2.15
C ARG A 20 6.12 18.13 2.12
N ILE A 21 6.46 17.61 3.29
CA ILE A 21 7.29 16.43 3.46
C ILE A 21 6.41 15.32 4.02
N ILE A 22 6.47 14.14 3.41
CA ILE A 22 5.75 12.94 3.86
C ILE A 22 6.80 11.92 4.28
N LEU A 23 6.74 11.50 5.54
CA LEU A 23 7.56 10.42 6.06
C LEU A 23 6.72 9.16 6.20
N THR A 24 7.21 8.05 5.62
CA THR A 24 6.61 6.72 5.78
C THR A 24 7.53 5.83 6.61
N SER A 25 7.00 5.17 7.63
CA SER A 25 7.74 4.24 8.49
C SER A 25 6.89 3.04 8.84
N ARG A 26 7.52 1.88 9.07
CA ARG A 26 6.85 0.69 9.63
C ARG A 26 6.65 0.78 11.15
N SER A 27 7.28 1.75 11.81
CA SER A 27 7.21 1.94 13.26
C SER A 27 6.39 3.18 13.60
N SER A 28 5.27 2.99 14.27
CA SER A 28 4.41 4.08 14.76
C SER A 28 5.14 5.02 15.73
N LYS A 29 6.10 4.48 16.52
CA LYS A 29 6.96 5.26 17.42
C LYS A 29 7.73 6.37 16.69
N VAL A 30 8.21 6.07 15.48
CA VAL A 30 8.91 7.07 14.64
C VAL A 30 7.95 8.20 14.28
N GLY A 31 6.73 7.87 13.86
CA GLY A 31 5.71 8.86 13.49
C GLY A 31 5.36 9.80 14.66
N LEU A 32 5.22 9.25 15.87
CA LEU A 32 4.94 10.03 17.08
C LEU A 32 6.09 10.98 17.45
N GLN A 33 7.35 10.56 17.28
CA GLN A 33 8.52 11.39 17.59
C GLN A 33 8.71 12.53 16.59
N VAL A 34 8.52 12.25 15.30
CA VAL A 34 8.70 13.24 14.22
C VAL A 34 7.45 14.08 13.95
N LYS A 35 6.45 14.01 14.85
CA LYS A 35 5.19 14.75 14.73
C LYS A 35 5.47 16.25 14.77
N CYS A 36 5.12 16.95 13.68
CA CYS A 36 5.41 18.39 13.56
C CYS A 36 4.15 19.24 13.34
N ARG A 37 3.32 18.89 12.33
CA ARG A 37 2.11 19.66 11.96
C ARG A 37 0.82 18.84 11.90
N SER A 38 0.92 17.52 11.85
CA SER A 38 -0.23 16.62 11.68
C SER A 38 0.02 15.34 12.46
N ASP A 39 -1.06 14.69 12.88
CA ASP A 39 -0.97 13.37 13.49
C ASP A 39 -0.44 12.33 12.50
N PRO A 40 0.32 11.32 12.98
CA PRO A 40 0.71 10.20 12.14
C PRO A 40 -0.51 9.53 11.53
N LEU A 41 -0.42 9.21 10.24
CA LEU A 41 -1.45 8.47 9.53
C LEU A 41 -1.15 6.98 9.61
N ASP A 42 -1.99 6.24 10.35
CA ASP A 42 -1.94 4.78 10.33
C ASP A 42 -2.64 4.25 9.07
N LEU A 43 -1.85 3.58 8.22
CA LEU A 43 -2.37 2.97 6.99
C LEU A 43 -3.22 1.76 7.34
N GLN A 44 -4.49 1.80 6.94
CA GLN A 44 -5.43 0.70 7.14
C GLN A 44 -5.24 -0.42 6.11
N PHE A 45 -5.55 -1.64 6.52
CA PHE A 45 -5.66 -2.78 5.60
C PHE A 45 -6.80 -2.56 4.59
N LEU A 46 -6.67 -3.21 3.43
CA LEU A 46 -7.71 -3.25 2.42
C LEU A 46 -8.91 -4.05 2.91
N THR A 47 -10.10 -3.51 2.70
CA THR A 47 -11.34 -4.26 2.88
C THR A 47 -11.53 -5.23 1.71
N PRO A 48 -12.31 -6.32 1.87
CA PRO A 48 -12.60 -7.26 0.79
C PRO A 48 -13.11 -6.56 -0.49
N LYS A 49 -13.98 -5.55 -0.32
CA LYS A 49 -14.49 -4.71 -1.41
C LYS A 49 -13.36 -3.94 -2.13
N LYS A 50 -12.46 -3.30 -1.38
CA LYS A 50 -11.31 -2.58 -1.94
C LYS A 50 -10.33 -3.54 -2.65
N THR A 51 -10.04 -4.68 -2.02
CA THR A 51 -9.22 -5.74 -2.63
C THR A 51 -9.80 -6.20 -3.96
N GLY A 52 -11.11 -6.47 -4.02
CA GLY A 52 -11.80 -6.84 -5.26
C GLY A 52 -11.70 -5.76 -6.35
N SER A 53 -11.80 -4.48 -5.99
CA SER A 53 -11.62 -3.38 -6.95
C SER A 53 -10.20 -3.28 -7.50
N ILE A 54 -9.19 -3.52 -6.65
CA ILE A 54 -7.78 -3.56 -7.06
C ILE A 54 -7.56 -4.75 -7.99
N LEU A 55 -8.05 -5.95 -7.64
CA LEU A 55 -7.94 -7.13 -8.49
C LEU A 55 -8.50 -6.88 -9.89
N LYS A 56 -9.68 -6.26 -10.00
CA LYS A 56 -10.23 -5.87 -11.30
C LYS A 56 -9.27 -4.98 -12.08
N ARG A 57 -8.71 -3.95 -11.46
CA ARG A 57 -7.73 -3.06 -12.12
C ARG A 57 -6.46 -3.79 -12.54
N VAL A 58 -5.96 -4.72 -11.72
CA VAL A 58 -4.72 -5.46 -12.00
C VAL A 58 -4.92 -6.48 -13.12
N PHE A 59 -6.10 -7.12 -13.23
CA PHE A 59 -6.45 -8.03 -14.33
C PHE A 59 -6.96 -7.32 -15.61
N GLY A 60 -7.06 -5.98 -15.62
CA GLY A 60 -7.55 -5.18 -16.76
C GLY A 60 -8.91 -4.51 -16.50
N GLU A 61 -9.12 -3.31 -17.07
CA GLU A 61 -10.20 -2.37 -16.68
C GLU A 61 -11.65 -2.86 -16.89
N GLY A 62 -11.86 -4.03 -17.48
CA GLY A 62 -13.20 -4.53 -17.83
C GLY A 62 -13.81 -5.52 -16.84
N ARG A 63 -13.04 -6.51 -16.36
CA ARG A 63 -13.48 -7.62 -15.47
C ARG A 63 -12.32 -8.58 -15.18
N CYS A 64 -12.37 -9.28 -14.04
CA CYS A 64 -11.52 -10.44 -13.80
C CYS A 64 -11.94 -11.55 -14.80
N PRO A 65 -11.00 -12.17 -15.55
CA PRO A 65 -11.30 -13.30 -16.43
C PRO A 65 -12.06 -14.40 -15.68
N SER A 66 -12.98 -15.08 -16.36
CA SER A 66 -13.81 -16.15 -15.80
C SER A 66 -12.97 -17.24 -15.15
N GLU A 67 -11.86 -17.58 -15.80
CA GLU A 67 -10.89 -18.59 -15.42
C GLU A 67 -10.21 -18.25 -14.10
N LEU A 68 -10.10 -16.95 -13.80
CA LEU A 68 -9.46 -16.42 -12.60
C LEU A 68 -10.47 -16.00 -11.54
N SER A 69 -11.78 -16.17 -11.75
CA SER A 69 -12.82 -15.77 -10.80
C SER A 69 -12.65 -16.45 -9.43
N TYR A 70 -12.46 -17.78 -9.43
CA TYR A 70 -12.22 -18.56 -8.22
C TYR A 70 -10.93 -18.12 -7.50
N VAL A 71 -9.85 -17.94 -8.26
CA VAL A 71 -8.57 -17.48 -7.72
C VAL A 71 -8.67 -16.07 -7.16
N GLY A 72 -9.36 -15.17 -7.86
CA GLY A 72 -9.65 -13.80 -7.42
C GLY A 72 -10.40 -13.78 -6.09
N HIS A 73 -11.40 -14.65 -5.93
CA HIS A 73 -12.11 -14.81 -4.66
C HIS A 73 -11.17 -15.29 -3.53
N GLN A 74 -10.34 -16.31 -3.81
CA GLN A 74 -9.35 -16.80 -2.86
C GLN A 74 -8.33 -15.72 -2.46
N ILE A 75 -7.95 -14.83 -3.38
CA ILE A 75 -7.08 -13.69 -3.06
C ILE A 75 -7.79 -12.73 -2.10
N VAL A 76 -9.05 -12.38 -2.37
CA VAL A 76 -9.82 -11.48 -1.49
C VAL A 76 -9.88 -12.02 -0.05
N GLU A 77 -10.11 -13.32 0.11
CA GLU A 77 -10.19 -13.96 1.44
C GLU A 77 -8.81 -14.11 2.11
N LYS A 78 -7.79 -14.57 1.36
CA LYS A 78 -6.50 -14.96 1.95
C LYS A 78 -5.49 -13.82 2.06
N CYS A 79 -5.64 -12.74 1.30
CA CYS A 79 -4.69 -11.62 1.35
C CYS A 79 -4.69 -10.85 2.67
N LYS A 80 -5.73 -11.04 3.52
CA LYS A 80 -5.91 -10.36 4.81
C LYS A 80 -5.78 -8.83 4.71
N GLY A 81 -6.15 -8.28 3.56
CA GLY A 81 -6.12 -6.85 3.30
C GLY A 81 -4.73 -6.24 3.01
N LEU A 82 -3.69 -7.06 2.77
CA LEU A 82 -2.37 -6.56 2.40
C LEU A 82 -2.29 -6.26 0.89
N PRO A 83 -2.07 -4.99 0.47
CA PRO A 83 -1.99 -4.65 -0.96
C PRO A 83 -0.88 -5.40 -1.71
N LEU A 84 0.27 -5.61 -1.07
CA LEU A 84 1.42 -6.27 -1.70
C LEU A 84 1.12 -7.72 -2.07
N THR A 85 0.35 -8.43 -1.24
CA THR A 85 -0.03 -9.83 -1.48
C THR A 85 -0.89 -9.96 -2.75
N VAL A 86 -1.78 -9.00 -3.00
CA VAL A 86 -2.64 -8.97 -4.20
C VAL A 86 -1.80 -8.89 -5.48
N VAL A 87 -0.84 -7.96 -5.51
CA VAL A 87 0.06 -7.75 -6.66
C VAL A 87 0.98 -8.95 -6.87
N PHE A 88 1.51 -9.52 -5.78
CA PHE A 88 2.37 -10.70 -5.85
C PHE A 88 1.65 -11.90 -6.44
N ILE A 89 0.44 -12.21 -5.96
CA ILE A 89 -0.33 -13.35 -6.48
C ILE A 89 -0.69 -13.11 -7.95
N HIS A 90 -1.12 -11.90 -8.32
CA HIS A 90 -1.37 -11.55 -9.71
C HIS A 90 -0.15 -11.82 -10.60
N HIS A 91 1.02 -11.27 -10.23
CA HIS A 91 2.25 -11.45 -10.99
C HIS A 91 2.61 -12.93 -11.16
N ARG A 92 2.45 -13.73 -10.10
CA ARG A 92 2.65 -15.18 -10.15
C ARG A 92 1.71 -15.89 -11.13
N LEU A 93 0.45 -15.46 -11.22
CA LEU A 93 -0.54 -16.02 -12.15
C LEU A 93 -0.19 -15.68 -13.59
N THR A 94 0.24 -14.44 -13.88
CA THR A 94 0.62 -14.03 -15.25
C THR A 94 1.88 -14.72 -15.76
N VAL A 95 2.83 -15.05 -14.89
CA VAL A 95 4.08 -15.75 -15.28
C VAL A 95 3.83 -17.22 -15.63
N HIS A 96 2.76 -17.82 -15.11
CA HIS A 96 2.41 -19.21 -15.45
C HIS A 96 1.62 -19.35 -16.75
N THR A 97 0.91 -18.30 -17.18
CA THR A 97 0.15 -18.30 -18.44
C THR A 97 1.01 -18.06 -19.68
N ASP A 98 2.28 -17.65 -19.52
CA ASP A 98 3.24 -17.41 -20.61
C ASP A 98 4.05 -18.68 -20.99
N LYS A 99 3.78 -19.82 -20.35
CA LYS A 99 4.47 -21.10 -20.61
C LYS A 99 3.62 -22.10 -21.42
N GLY A 100 2.61 -21.62 -22.14
CA GLY A 100 1.74 -22.42 -23.02
C GLY A 100 2.01 -22.11 -24.48
#